data_AF-A0AAP5M811-F1
#
_entry.id   AF-A0AAP5M811-F1
#
_cell.length_a   1.000
_cell.length_b   1.000
_cell.length_c   1.000
_cell.angle_alpha   90.00
_cell.angle_beta   90.00
_cell.angle_gamma   90.00
#
_symmetry.space_group_name_H-M   'P 1'
#
loop_
_entity.id
_entity.type
_entity.pdbx_description
1 polymer ?
#
loop_
_entity_poly.entity_id
_entity_poly.type
_entity_poly.pdbx_seq_one_letter_code
_entity_poly.pdbx_strand_id
1 'polypeptide(L)' 'MQKLQKIRCPNCGSEGERHYLTEDELTRTQCPSCDYFMVNCTRTGKVIEAYAPGIYVGGRG' A
#
# COMPACT_ATOMS: atom_id res chain seq x y z
N MET A 1 -0.96 -16.23 -10.47
CA MET A 1 -2.17 -16.30 -9.61
C MET A 1 -2.13 -15.13 -8.63
N GLN A 2 -3.07 -14.19 -8.70
CA GLN A 2 -3.02 -12.98 -7.86
C GLN A 2 -3.80 -13.19 -6.56
N LYS A 3 -3.21 -12.84 -5.40
CA LYS A 3 -3.87 -12.91 -4.09
C LYS A 3 -4.15 -11.51 -3.55
N LEU A 4 -5.41 -11.26 -3.18
CA LEU A 4 -5.82 -10.03 -2.50
C LEU A 4 -5.88 -10.24 -0.98
N GLN A 5 -5.34 -9.30 -0.22
CA GLN A 5 -5.41 -9.26 1.24
C GLN A 5 -5.88 -7.88 1.69
N LYS A 6 -6.92 -7.82 2.53
CA LYS A 6 -7.31 -6.60 3.24
C LYS A 6 -6.33 -6.31 4.36
N ILE A 7 -5.85 -5.07 4.44
CA ILE A 7 -4.90 -4.61 5.47
C ILE A 7 -5.32 -3.23 6.00
N ARG A 8 -4.65 -2.76 7.06
CA ARG A 8 -4.71 -1.35 7.46
C ARG A 8 -3.68 -0.57 6.66
N CYS A 9 -4.09 0.58 6.14
CA CYS A 9 -3.21 1.48 5.40
C CYS A 9 -2.08 1.95 6.32
N PRO A 10 -0.81 1.80 5.93
CA PRO A 10 0.32 2.25 6.74
C PRO A 10 0.44 3.78 6.80
N ASN A 11 -0.24 4.49 5.88
CA ASN A 11 -0.27 5.96 5.86
C ASN A 11 -1.37 6.48 6.81
N CYS A 12 -2.65 6.23 6.50
CA CYS A 12 -3.76 6.84 7.26
C CYS A 12 -4.48 5.92 8.26
N GLY A 13 -4.15 4.62 8.30
CA GLY A 13 -4.83 3.64 9.16
C GLY A 13 -6.20 3.13 8.65
N SER A 14 -6.77 3.71 7.60
CA SER A 14 -8.01 3.22 6.97
C SER A 14 -7.87 1.82 6.37
N GLU A 15 -8.98 1.23 5.91
CA GLU A 15 -8.92 -0.03 5.15
C GLU A 15 -8.13 0.20 3.83
N GLY A 16 -7.22 -0.71 3.55
CA GLY A 16 -6.45 -0.76 2.33
C GLY A 16 -6.31 -2.19 1.84
N GLU A 17 -5.65 -2.32 0.69
CA GLU A 17 -5.52 -3.58 -0.03
C GLU A 17 -4.07 -3.87 -0.32
N ARG A 18 -3.69 -5.14 -0.19
CA ARG A 18 -2.42 -5.67 -0.65
C ARG A 18 -2.68 -6.76 -1.69
N HIS A 19 -2.19 -6.52 -2.89
CA HIS A 19 -2.24 -7.43 -4.03
C HIS A 19 -0.86 -8.09 -4.17
N TYR A 20 -0.81 -9.42 -4.07
CA TYR A 20 0.37 -10.20 -4.36
C TYR A 20 0.34 -10.63 -5.83
N LEU A 21 1.26 -10.08 -6.61
CA LEU A 21 1.46 -10.35 -8.02
C LEU A 21 2.60 -11.37 -8.13
N THR A 22 2.27 -12.65 -7.90
CA THR A 22 3.28 -13.71 -7.75
C THR A 22 4.11 -13.95 -9.01
N GLU A 23 3.53 -13.71 -10.18
CA GLU A 23 4.19 -13.88 -11.49
C GLU A 23 5.32 -12.87 -11.69
N ASP A 24 5.13 -11.65 -11.18
CA ASP A 24 6.12 -10.58 -11.26
C ASP A 24 7.00 -10.48 -10.02
N GLU A 25 6.79 -11.37 -9.03
CA GLU A 25 7.41 -11.29 -7.71
C GLU A 25 7.16 -9.92 -7.02
N LEU A 26 5.99 -9.30 -7.25
CA LEU A 26 5.64 -7.98 -6.73
C LEU A 26 4.53 -8.04 -5.68
N THR A 27 4.56 -7.07 -4.77
CA THR A 27 3.47 -6.76 -3.86
C THR A 27 3.05 -5.32 -4.08
N ARG A 28 1.76 -5.10 -4.32
CA ARG A 28 1.16 -3.77 -4.49
C ARG A 28 0.23 -3.47 -3.33
N THR A 29 0.54 -2.44 -2.55
CA THR A 29 -0.29 -1.94 -1.47
C THR A 29 -0.97 -0.65 -1.91
N GLN A 30 -2.29 -0.55 -1.75
CA GLN A 30 -3.08 0.62 -2.12
C GLN A 30 -4.11 0.97 -1.04
N CYS A 31 -4.41 2.25 -0.87
CA CYS A 31 -5.48 2.72 0.02
C CYS A 31 -6.38 3.72 -0.72
N PRO A 32 -7.69 3.44 -0.85
CA PRO A 32 -8.62 4.34 -1.51
C PRO A 32 -8.97 5.58 -0.67
N SER A 33 -8.64 5.61 0.62
CA SER A 33 -9.00 6.74 1.52
C SER A 33 -8.00 7.90 1.49
N CYS A 34 -6.74 7.61 1.19
CA CYS A 34 -5.69 8.62 1.20
C CYS A 34 -4.75 8.45 0.01
N ASP A 35 -5.19 7.76 -1.05
CA ASP A 35 -4.39 7.51 -2.26
C ASP A 35 -2.98 6.95 -2.01
N TYR A 36 -2.74 6.31 -0.85
CA TYR A 36 -1.45 5.67 -0.57
C TYR A 36 -1.25 4.52 -1.55
N PHE A 37 -0.09 4.48 -2.19
CA PHE A 37 0.26 3.48 -3.17
C PHE A 37 1.72 3.08 -3.02
N MET A 38 1.99 1.77 -3.02
CA MET A 38 3.36 1.26 -2.94
C MET A 38 3.47 -0.07 -3.68
N VAL A 39 4.49 -0.19 -4.52
CA VAL A 39 4.91 -1.43 -5.15
C VAL A 39 6.29 -1.81 -4.64
N ASN A 40 6.43 -3.03 -4.16
CA ASN A 40 7.71 -3.57 -3.70
C ASN A 40 7.96 -4.96 -4.26
N CYS A 41 9.23 -5.33 -4.41
CA CYS A 41 9.63 -6.70 -4.70
C CYS A 41 9.31 -7.58 -3.48
N THR A 42 8.56 -8.65 -3.69
CA THR A 42 8.16 -9.60 -2.64
C THR A 42 9.37 -10.37 -2.09
N ARG A 43 10.38 -10.64 -2.92
CA ARG A 43 11.57 -11.40 -2.51
C ARG A 43 12.59 -10.57 -1.74
N THR A 44 12.83 -9.34 -2.19
CA THR A 44 13.91 -8.49 -1.63
C THR A 44 13.39 -7.40 -0.70
N GLY A 45 12.10 -7.10 -0.72
CA GLY A 45 11.51 -5.98 -0.01
C GLY A 45 11.83 -4.61 -0.59
N LYS A 46 12.63 -4.53 -1.67
CA LYS A 46 12.97 -3.27 -2.32
C LYS A 46 11.72 -2.58 -2.85
N VAL A 47 11.59 -1.29 -2.53
CA VAL A 47 10.55 -0.43 -3.09
C VAL A 47 10.88 -0.15 -4.56
N ILE A 48 9.90 -0.34 -5.43
CA ILE A 48 10.00 -0.07 -6.87
C ILE A 48 9.32 1.26 -7.17
N GLU A 49 8.13 1.46 -6.61
CA GLU A 49 7.34 2.67 -6.76
C GLU A 49 6.62 2.96 -5.45
N ALA A 50 6.56 4.22 -5.04
CA ALA A 50 5.79 4.63 -3.87
C ALA A 50 5.25 6.04 -4.03
N TYR A 51 3.99 6.20 -3.65
CA TYR A 51 3.31 7.47 -3.52
C TYR A 51 2.58 7.50 -2.18
N ALA A 52 2.91 8.49 -1.35
CA ALA A 52 2.32 8.70 -0.05
C ALA A 52 1.96 10.17 0.08
N PRO A 53 0.69 10.54 -0.19
CA PRO A 53 0.28 11.92 0.03
C PRO A 53 0.29 12.23 1.52
N GLY A 54 0.63 13.47 1.84
CA GLY A 54 0.73 13.95 3.20
C GLY A 54 -0.57 13.68 3.96
N ILE A 55 -0.45 12.95 5.07
CA ILE A 55 -1.57 12.80 5.99
C ILE A 55 -1.72 14.17 6.65
N TYR A 56 -2.73 14.95 6.27
CA TYR A 56 -3.25 15.96 7.17
C TYR A 56 -3.81 15.18 8.35
N VAL A 57 -2.96 14.87 9.34
CA VAL A 57 -3.45 14.50 10.66
C VAL A 57 -4.32 15.69 11.03
N GLY A 58 -5.63 15.50 11.00
CA GLY A 58 -6.56 16.53 11.42
C GLY A 58 -6.15 16.90 12.84
N GLY A 59 -5.43 18.01 12.97
CA GLY A 59 -5.25 18.65 14.25
C GLY A 59 -6.64 18.77 14.81
N ARG A 60 -6.88 18.16 15.97
CA ARG A 60 -8.01 18.57 16.80
C ARG A 60 -7.77 20.04 17.09
N GLY A 61 -8.42 20.91 16.32
CA GLY A 61 -8.79 22.24 16.77
C GLY A 61 -9.88 22.11 17.80
#